data_AF-A0A427TME3-F1
#
_entry.id   AF-A0A427TME3-F1
#
_cell.length_a   1.000
_cell.length_b   1.000
_cell.length_c   1.000
_cell.angle_alpha   90.00
_cell.angle_beta   90.00
_cell.angle_gamma   90.00
#
_symmetry.space_group_name_H-M   'P 1'
#
loop_
_entity.id
_entity.type
_entity.pdbx_description
1 polymer ?
#
loop_
_entity_poly.entity_id
_entity_poly.type
_entity_poly.pdbx_seq_one_letter_code
_entity_poly.pdbx_strand_id
1 'polypeptide(L)'
;MSHLALKLGSYLRTTSHYARKIGTGLDHPFIRFLLVGMLNTLIGMGMMLLLSNGLHWPYSFATFTGNMIGAIFSFLLNRSFTFRSGISARKGIPRFAMVIILSYSVSFSLSWLLSGLLGEWPFVQSFISKDNLAILLGTGIYTTVNFWGQKNFVFNKMKHK
;
A
#
# COMPACT_ATOMS: atom_id res chain seq x y z
N MET A 1 -0.46 -10.14 53.82
CA MET A 1 0.32 -10.25 52.56
C MET A 1 -0.51 -10.14 51.27
N SER A 2 -1.84 -10.22 51.30
CA SER A 2 -2.70 -10.15 50.10
C SER A 2 -2.87 -8.76 49.47
N HIS A 3 -2.78 -7.69 50.26
CA HIS A 3 -3.14 -6.34 49.82
C HIS A 3 -2.09 -5.66 48.91
N LEU A 4 -0.83 -6.10 48.99
CA LEU A 4 0.29 -5.55 48.20
C LEU A 4 0.34 -6.17 46.80
N ALA A 5 0.02 -7.47 46.69
CA ALA A 5 -0.09 -8.19 45.42
C ALA A 5 -1.25 -7.66 44.55
N LEU A 6 -2.38 -7.28 45.17
CA LEU A 6 -3.51 -6.68 44.46
C LEU A 6 -3.18 -5.29 43.89
N LYS A 7 -2.44 -4.47 44.64
CA LYS A 7 -1.97 -3.15 44.16
C LYS A 7 -0.94 -3.29 43.04
N LEU A 8 -0.03 -4.26 43.12
CA LEU A 8 0.94 -4.52 42.05
C LEU A 8 0.25 -5.00 40.76
N GLY A 9 -0.73 -5.89 40.90
CA GLY A 9 -1.50 -6.43 39.78
C GLY A 9 -2.38 -5.40 39.08
N SER A 10 -2.90 -4.40 39.80
CA SER A 10 -3.61 -3.27 39.18
C SER A 10 -2.63 -2.35 38.46
N TYR A 11 -1.48 -2.02 39.08
CA TYR A 11 -0.45 -1.15 38.50
C TYR A 11 0.13 -1.71 37.18
N LEU A 12 0.43 -3.01 37.14
CA LEU A 12 0.90 -3.71 35.93
C LEU A 12 -0.17 -3.75 34.82
N ARG A 13 -1.45 -3.77 35.20
CA ARG A 13 -2.57 -3.74 34.24
C ARG A 13 -2.70 -2.37 33.59
N THR A 14 -2.54 -1.29 34.36
CA THR A 14 -2.60 0.09 33.86
C THR A 14 -1.39 0.46 32.99
N THR A 15 -0.17 0.02 33.34
CA THR A 15 1.02 0.26 32.51
C THR A 15 0.93 -0.48 31.17
N SER A 16 0.32 -1.68 31.12
CA SER A 16 0.07 -2.39 29.85
C SER A 16 -0.87 -1.62 28.91
N HIS A 17 -1.85 -0.89 29.47
CA HIS A 17 -2.81 -0.10 28.72
C HIS A 17 -2.17 1.15 28.10
N TYR A 18 -1.18 1.73 28.77
CA TYR A 18 -0.38 2.83 28.25
C TYR A 18 0.68 2.37 27.24
N ALA A 19 1.36 1.24 27.46
CA ALA A 19 2.29 0.65 26.50
C ALA A 19 1.60 0.28 25.18
N ARG A 20 0.33 -0.16 25.23
CA ARG A 20 -0.51 -0.40 24.03
C ARG A 20 -0.91 0.87 23.29
N LYS A 21 -0.90 2.02 23.97
CA LYS A 21 -1.23 3.34 23.42
C LYS A 21 0.01 4.08 22.90
N ILE A 22 1.20 3.51 23.04
CA ILE A 22 2.38 3.86 22.24
C ILE A 22 2.32 3.10 20.90
N GLY A 23 1.12 3.10 20.29
CA GLY A 23 0.93 2.57 18.96
C GLY A 23 1.79 3.39 18.02
N THR A 24 2.97 2.88 17.69
CA THR A 24 3.78 3.38 16.59
C THR A 24 2.86 3.58 15.39
N GLY A 25 2.97 4.68 14.65
CA GLY A 25 2.11 4.94 13.47
C GLY A 25 2.02 3.75 12.49
N LEU A 26 2.98 2.83 12.54
CA LEU A 26 3.03 1.52 11.88
C LEU A 26 1.76 0.65 12.05
N ASP A 27 0.94 0.89 13.08
CA ASP A 27 -0.33 0.17 13.24
C ASP A 27 -1.44 0.65 12.30
N HIS A 28 -1.26 1.81 11.68
CA HIS A 28 -2.24 2.35 10.76
C HIS A 28 -2.22 1.53 9.44
N PRO A 29 -3.38 1.07 8.95
CA PRO A 29 -3.46 0.26 7.73
C PRO A 29 -2.86 0.97 6.50
N PHE A 30 -2.86 2.31 6.47
CA PHE A 30 -2.19 3.07 5.42
C PHE A 30 -0.67 2.85 5.41
N ILE A 31 -0.02 2.84 6.57
CA ILE A 31 1.43 2.63 6.64
C ILE A 31 1.78 1.19 6.25
N ARG A 32 0.98 0.21 6.69
CA ARG A 32 1.12 -1.18 6.25
C ARG A 32 0.95 -1.31 4.74
N PHE A 33 0.00 -0.58 4.15
CA PHE A 33 -0.19 -0.54 2.71
C PHE A 33 1.04 0.00 1.97
N LEU A 34 1.65 1.09 2.46
CA LEU A 34 2.89 1.64 1.91
C LEU A 34 4.05 0.64 2.01
N LEU A 35 4.21 -0.02 3.16
CA LEU A 35 5.22 -1.06 3.36
C LEU A 35 5.03 -2.22 2.36
N VAL A 36 3.80 -2.69 2.17
CA VAL A 36 3.49 -3.73 1.18
C VAL A 36 3.80 -3.24 -0.24
N GLY A 37 3.54 -1.97 -0.55
CA GLY A 37 3.94 -1.35 -1.83
C GLY A 37 5.44 -1.42 -2.07
N MET A 38 6.26 -1.05 -1.07
CA MET A 38 7.72 -1.13 -1.18
C MET A 38 8.21 -2.56 -1.35
N LEU A 39 7.67 -3.51 -0.58
CA LEU A 39 8.01 -4.93 -0.68
C LEU A 39 7.60 -5.51 -2.05
N ASN A 40 6.45 -5.12 -2.58
CA ASN A 40 6.02 -5.50 -3.93
C ASN A 40 7.03 -5.04 -4.99
N THR A 41 7.49 -3.78 -4.93
CA THR A 41 8.49 -3.28 -5.87
C THR A 41 9.82 -4.01 -5.72
N LEU A 42 10.27 -4.29 -4.48
CA LEU A 42 11.51 -5.02 -4.22
C LEU A 42 11.45 -6.45 -4.77
N ILE A 43 10.38 -7.19 -4.49
CA ILE A 43 10.19 -8.57 -4.95
C ILE A 43 10.00 -8.60 -6.46
N GLY A 44 9.17 -7.70 -7.00
CA GLY A 44 8.90 -7.61 -8.44
C GLY A 44 10.18 -7.32 -9.21
N MET A 45 10.89 -6.25 -8.86
CA MET A 45 12.16 -5.88 -9.52
C MET A 45 13.24 -6.94 -9.31
N GLY A 46 13.36 -7.50 -8.10
CA GLY A 46 14.29 -8.60 -7.82
C GLY A 46 14.04 -9.81 -8.72
N MET A 47 12.78 -10.20 -8.90
CA MET A 47 12.42 -11.28 -9.82
C MET A 47 12.67 -10.92 -11.29
N MET A 48 12.36 -9.70 -11.72
CA MET A 48 12.68 -9.25 -13.09
C MET A 48 14.18 -9.35 -13.37
N LEU A 49 15.02 -8.87 -12.46
CA LEU A 49 16.47 -8.89 -12.61
C LEU A 49 17.02 -10.32 -12.59
N LEU A 50 16.50 -11.19 -11.71
CA LEU A 50 16.91 -12.58 -11.62
C LEU A 50 16.54 -13.38 -12.88
N LEU A 51 15.33 -13.18 -13.42
CA LEU A 51 14.90 -13.83 -14.66
C LEU A 51 15.67 -13.30 -15.87
N SER A 52 15.87 -11.98 -15.95
CA SER A 52 16.54 -11.33 -17.08
C SER A 52 18.05 -11.61 -17.11
N ASN A 53 18.75 -11.53 -15.97
CA ASN A 53 20.20 -11.68 -15.92
C ASN A 53 20.65 -13.10 -15.56
N GLY A 54 19.86 -13.83 -14.78
CA GLY A 54 20.19 -15.20 -14.37
C GLY A 54 19.75 -16.24 -15.40
N LEU A 55 18.51 -16.15 -15.88
CA LEU A 55 17.93 -17.11 -16.82
C LEU A 55 17.94 -16.63 -18.27
N HIS A 56 18.46 -15.43 -18.54
CA HIS A 56 18.49 -14.80 -19.87
C HIS A 56 17.13 -14.78 -20.57
N TRP A 57 16.05 -14.66 -19.80
CA TRP A 57 14.72 -14.56 -20.37
C TRP A 57 14.57 -13.26 -21.16
N PRO A 58 13.73 -13.26 -22.23
CA PRO A 58 13.39 -12.04 -22.93
C PRO A 58 12.86 -10.97 -21.95
N TYR A 59 13.32 -9.73 -22.09
CA TYR A 59 12.98 -8.62 -21.19
C TYR A 59 11.47 -8.50 -20.93
N SER A 60 10.66 -8.62 -21.98
CA SER A 60 9.20 -8.54 -21.88
C SER A 60 8.62 -9.65 -21.00
N PHE A 61 9.16 -10.86 -21.10
CA PHE A 61 8.69 -12.02 -20.35
C PHE A 61 9.15 -11.94 -18.88
N ALA A 62 10.41 -11.56 -18.64
CA ALA A 62 10.91 -11.31 -17.29
C ALA A 62 10.13 -10.19 -16.58
N THR A 63 9.82 -9.10 -17.28
CA THR A 63 9.03 -7.98 -16.76
C THR A 63 7.60 -8.40 -16.43
N PHE A 64 6.96 -9.15 -17.32
CA PHE A 64 5.60 -9.64 -17.11
C PHE A 64 5.53 -10.56 -15.89
N THR A 65 6.40 -11.57 -15.82
CA THR A 65 6.43 -12.54 -14.71
C THR A 65 6.79 -11.87 -13.38
N GLY A 66 7.78 -10.98 -13.36
CA GLY A 66 8.15 -10.24 -12.14
C GLY A 66 7.01 -9.37 -11.61
N ASN A 67 6.31 -8.64 -12.49
CA ASN A 67 5.15 -7.85 -12.11
C ASN A 67 3.99 -8.72 -11.61
N MET A 68 3.73 -9.87 -12.24
CA MET A 68 2.70 -10.81 -11.77
C MET A 68 3.00 -11.34 -10.37
N ILE A 69 4.25 -11.76 -10.12
CA ILE A 69 4.68 -12.25 -8.81
C ILE A 69 4.51 -11.15 -7.77
N GLY A 70 5.02 -9.95 -8.05
CA GLY A 70 4.83 -8.78 -7.19
C GLY A 70 3.35 -8.54 -6.85
N ALA A 71 2.48 -8.51 -7.87
CA ALA A 71 1.05 -8.30 -7.68
C ALA A 71 0.39 -9.37 -6.80
N ILE A 72 0.78 -10.64 -6.94
CA ILE A 72 0.31 -11.74 -6.10
C ILE A 72 0.74 -11.52 -4.65
N PHE A 73 2.02 -11.22 -4.41
CA PHE A 73 2.53 -10.92 -3.07
C PHE A 73 1.83 -9.71 -2.46
N SER A 74 1.62 -8.65 -3.25
CA SER A 74 0.88 -7.46 -2.84
C SER A 74 -0.54 -7.81 -2.40
N PHE A 75 -1.25 -8.65 -3.16
CA PHE A 75 -2.59 -9.09 -2.79
C PHE A 75 -2.59 -9.92 -1.49
N LEU A 76 -1.68 -10.88 -1.36
CA LEU A 76 -1.59 -11.76 -0.19
C LEU A 76 -1.26 -10.96 1.08
N LEU A 77 -0.29 -10.05 1.01
CA LEU A 77 0.09 -9.20 2.13
C LEU A 77 -1.00 -8.17 2.45
N ASN A 78 -1.63 -7.55 1.45
CA ASN A 78 -2.72 -6.62 1.71
C ASN A 78 -3.92 -7.32 2.36
N ARG A 79 -4.22 -8.55 1.92
CA ARG A 79 -5.28 -9.37 2.51
C ARG A 79 -4.99 -9.76 3.97
N SER A 80 -3.79 -10.26 4.25
CA SER A 80 -3.44 -10.87 5.55
C SER A 80 -2.86 -9.88 6.56
N PHE A 81 -2.03 -8.94 6.13
CA PHE A 81 -1.30 -8.02 6.98
C PHE A 81 -1.95 -6.63 7.06
N THR A 82 -2.26 -6.02 5.91
CA THR A 82 -2.80 -4.64 5.83
C THR A 82 -4.26 -4.55 6.31
N PHE A 83 -5.16 -5.29 5.66
CA PHE A 83 -6.61 -5.18 5.88
C PHE A 83 -7.20 -6.31 6.73
N ARG A 84 -6.47 -7.43 6.90
CA ARG A 84 -6.88 -8.61 7.67
C ARG A 84 -8.31 -9.06 7.29
N SER A 85 -8.54 -9.25 5.99
CA SER A 85 -9.85 -9.56 5.43
C SER A 85 -10.02 -11.05 5.11
N GLY A 86 -11.17 -11.60 5.46
CA GLY A 86 -11.55 -13.00 5.19
C GLY A 86 -12.00 -13.27 3.75
N ILE A 87 -11.97 -12.28 2.84
CA ILE A 87 -12.43 -12.46 1.46
C ILE A 87 -11.65 -13.57 0.75
N SER A 88 -12.33 -14.44 -0.02
CA SER A 88 -11.64 -15.49 -0.79
C SER A 88 -10.83 -14.89 -1.96
N ALA A 89 -9.69 -15.50 -2.29
CA ALA A 89 -8.82 -15.03 -3.37
C ALA A 89 -9.56 -14.90 -4.71
N ARG A 90 -10.45 -15.85 -5.04
CA ARG A 90 -11.26 -15.85 -6.27
C ARG A 90 -12.15 -14.60 -6.41
N LYS A 91 -12.67 -14.06 -5.30
CA LYS A 91 -13.48 -12.82 -5.30
C LYS A 91 -12.63 -11.56 -5.11
N GLY A 92 -11.51 -11.66 -4.38
CA GLY A 92 -10.64 -10.54 -4.08
C GLY A 92 -9.76 -10.10 -5.25
N ILE A 93 -9.14 -11.05 -5.97
CA ILE A 93 -8.23 -10.76 -7.10
C ILE A 93 -8.88 -9.87 -8.18
N PRO A 94 -10.06 -10.19 -8.74
CA PRO A 94 -10.66 -9.34 -9.78
C PRO A 94 -11.00 -7.95 -9.27
N ARG A 95 -11.48 -7.82 -8.01
CA ARG A 95 -11.76 -6.53 -7.39
C ARG A 95 -10.49 -5.71 -7.17
N PHE A 96 -9.41 -6.36 -6.75
CA PHE A 96 -8.11 -5.74 -6.56
C PHE A 96 -7.58 -5.16 -7.87
N ALA A 97 -7.62 -5.95 -8.96
CA ALA A 97 -7.24 -5.50 -10.28
C ALA A 97 -8.11 -4.33 -10.77
N MET A 98 -9.43 -4.41 -10.60
CA MET A 98 -10.35 -3.32 -10.96
C MET A 98 -10.02 -2.02 -10.21
N VAL A 99 -9.76 -2.08 -8.91
CA VAL A 99 -9.40 -0.90 -8.12
C VAL A 99 -8.07 -0.31 -8.58
N ILE A 100 -7.06 -1.14 -8.89
CA ILE A 100 -5.79 -0.65 -9.42
C ILE A 100 -6.00 0.10 -10.73
N ILE A 101 -6.75 -0.48 -11.66
CA ILE A 101 -7.01 0.13 -12.98
C ILE A 101 -7.77 1.46 -12.80
N LEU A 102 -8.84 1.48 -12.01
CA LEU A 102 -9.60 2.69 -11.74
C LEU A 102 -8.75 3.77 -11.07
N SER A 103 -7.94 3.37 -10.08
CA SER A 103 -7.05 4.30 -9.38
C SER A 103 -6.01 4.88 -10.34
N TYR A 104 -5.46 4.08 -11.24
CA TYR A 104 -4.52 4.53 -12.26
C TYR A 104 -5.17 5.56 -13.18
N SER A 105 -6.36 5.27 -13.71
CA SER A 105 -7.11 6.20 -14.57
C SER A 105 -7.41 7.52 -13.87
N VAL A 106 -7.90 7.48 -12.63
CA VAL A 106 -8.19 8.70 -11.84
C VAL A 106 -6.92 9.51 -11.60
N SER A 107 -5.83 8.84 -11.26
CA SER A 107 -4.56 9.49 -10.93
C SER A 107 -3.91 10.13 -12.13
N PHE A 108 -3.96 9.45 -13.28
CA PHE A 108 -3.45 9.99 -14.54
C PHE A 108 -4.19 11.27 -14.91
N SER A 109 -5.53 11.24 -14.92
CA SER A 109 -6.34 12.42 -15.26
C SER A 109 -6.16 13.57 -14.28
N LEU A 110 -6.17 13.30 -12.97
CA LEU A 110 -6.06 14.34 -11.96
C LEU A 110 -4.65 14.91 -11.89
N SER A 111 -3.63 14.08 -12.06
CA SER A 111 -2.24 14.51 -12.12
C SER A 111 -2.00 15.45 -13.29
N TRP A 112 -2.50 15.12 -14.48
CA TRP A 112 -2.37 15.96 -15.67
C TRP A 112 -3.00 17.34 -15.46
N LEU A 113 -4.19 17.38 -14.86
CA LEU A 113 -4.88 18.64 -14.56
C LEU A 113 -4.09 19.48 -13.54
N LEU A 114 -3.63 18.86 -12.45
CA LEU A 114 -2.91 19.55 -11.39
C LEU A 114 -1.51 20.01 -11.82
N SER A 115 -0.79 19.23 -12.62
CA SER A 115 0.50 19.65 -13.16
C SER A 115 0.37 20.82 -14.12
N GLY A 116 -0.75 20.91 -14.85
CA GLY A 116 -1.07 22.09 -15.67
C GLY A 116 -1.32 23.35 -14.86
N LEU A 117 -1.98 23.25 -13.70
CA LEU A 117 -2.29 24.41 -12.84
C LEU A 117 -1.11 24.85 -11.98
N LEU A 118 -0.43 23.90 -11.33
CA LEU A 118 0.68 24.15 -10.41
C LEU A 118 2.01 24.32 -11.14
N GLY A 119 2.13 23.74 -12.33
CA GLY A 119 3.33 23.84 -13.15
C GLY A 119 3.61 25.27 -13.61
N GLU A 120 2.60 26.14 -13.73
CA GLU A 120 2.81 27.54 -14.12
C GLU A 120 3.31 28.43 -12.97
N TRP A 121 3.42 27.91 -11.75
CA TRP A 121 3.90 28.69 -10.61
C TRP A 121 5.43 28.81 -10.64
N PRO A 122 6.00 30.03 -10.71
CA PRO A 122 7.45 30.23 -10.87
C PRO A 122 8.28 29.61 -9.73
N PHE A 123 7.73 29.62 -8.51
CA PHE A 123 8.36 29.01 -7.35
C PHE A 123 8.53 27.49 -7.51
N VAL A 124 7.52 26.80 -8.05
CA VAL A 124 7.53 25.34 -8.19
C VAL A 124 8.49 24.90 -9.29
N GLN A 125 8.51 25.60 -10.43
CA GLN A 125 9.45 25.31 -11.53
C GLN A 125 10.92 25.42 -11.12
N SER A 126 11.24 26.28 -10.14
CA SER A 126 12.60 26.43 -9.64
C SER A 126 13.13 25.20 -8.89
N PHE A 127 12.25 24.34 -8.37
CA PHE A 127 12.65 23.15 -7.61
C PHE A 127 12.36 21.84 -8.36
N ILE A 128 11.34 21.82 -9.23
CA ILE A 128 10.92 20.60 -9.90
C ILE A 128 10.34 20.88 -11.29
N SER A 129 10.73 20.06 -12.27
CA SER A 129 10.18 20.09 -13.63
C SER A 129 8.69 19.72 -13.62
N LYS A 130 7.91 20.27 -14.56
CA LYS A 130 6.46 20.00 -14.70
C LYS A 130 6.16 18.49 -14.79
N ASP A 131 6.97 17.74 -15.53
CA ASP A 131 6.80 16.28 -15.68
C ASP A 131 7.06 15.51 -14.38
N ASN A 132 8.12 15.88 -13.65
CA ASN A 132 8.42 15.26 -12.36
C ASN A 132 7.35 15.59 -11.31
N LEU A 133 6.80 16.80 -11.34
CA LEU A 133 5.67 17.19 -10.51
C LEU A 133 4.44 16.33 -10.80
N ALA A 134 4.13 16.09 -12.09
CA ALA A 134 3.06 15.18 -12.49
C ALA A 134 3.31 13.77 -11.95
N ILE A 135 4.52 13.22 -12.09
CA ILE A 135 4.85 11.88 -11.56
C ILE A 135 4.61 11.80 -10.05
N LEU A 136 5.05 12.80 -9.29
CA LEU A 136 4.86 12.83 -7.83
C LEU A 136 3.39 12.96 -7.42
N LEU A 137 2.67 13.90 -8.03
CA LEU A 137 1.24 14.10 -7.76
C LEU A 137 0.43 12.87 -8.13
N GLY A 138 0.66 12.32 -9.33
CA GLY A 138 0.03 11.09 -9.78
C GLY A 138 0.29 9.92 -8.85
N THR A 139 1.53 9.74 -8.38
CA THR A 139 1.87 8.69 -7.42
C THR A 139 1.18 8.87 -6.07
N GLY A 140 1.12 10.10 -5.56
CA GLY A 140 0.43 10.41 -4.29
C GLY A 140 -1.08 10.20 -4.37
N ILE A 141 -1.71 10.68 -5.44
CA ILE A 141 -3.14 10.49 -5.72
C ILE A 141 -3.44 9.00 -5.87
N TYR A 142 -2.65 8.30 -6.68
CA TYR A 142 -2.79 6.86 -6.92
C TYR A 142 -2.76 6.09 -5.62
N THR A 143 -1.77 6.33 -4.78
CA THR A 143 -1.60 5.62 -3.52
C THR A 143 -2.79 5.84 -2.59
N THR A 144 -3.32 7.06 -2.54
CA THR A 144 -4.45 7.42 -1.67
C THR A 144 -5.76 6.82 -2.17
N VAL A 145 -6.07 6.97 -3.46
CA VAL A 145 -7.28 6.43 -4.09
C VAL A 145 -7.27 4.90 -4.06
N ASN A 146 -6.13 4.30 -4.38
CA ASN A 146 -5.95 2.84 -4.36
C ASN A 146 -6.10 2.29 -2.95
N PHE A 147 -5.52 2.94 -1.94
CA PHE A 147 -5.73 2.54 -0.54
C PHE A 147 -7.20 2.57 -0.14
N TRP A 148 -7.91 3.66 -0.45
CA TRP A 148 -9.33 3.79 -0.13
C TRP A 148 -10.20 2.77 -0.86
N GLY A 149 -9.96 2.58 -2.17
CA GLY A 149 -10.66 1.59 -2.97
C GLY A 149 -10.44 0.17 -2.45
N GLN A 150 -9.20 -0.19 -2.11
CA GLN A 150 -8.90 -1.51 -1.57
C GLN A 150 -9.52 -1.71 -0.19
N LYS A 151 -9.44 -0.71 0.69
CA LYS A 151 -10.04 -0.75 2.02
C LYS A 151 -11.55 -0.95 1.97
N ASN A 152 -12.25 -0.18 1.14
CA ASN A 152 -13.70 -0.08 1.17
C ASN A 152 -14.40 -1.06 0.22
N PHE A 153 -13.77 -1.41 -0.91
CA PHE A 153 -14.40 -2.21 -1.96
C PHE A 153 -13.84 -3.63 -2.05
N VAL A 154 -12.51 -3.78 -1.95
CA VAL A 154 -11.84 -5.09 -2.11
C VAL A 154 -11.89 -5.89 -0.82
N PHE A 155 -11.42 -5.29 0.27
CA PHE A 155 -11.18 -5.97 1.55
C PHE A 155 -12.21 -5.63 2.62
N ASN A 156 -13.37 -5.10 2.23
CA ASN A 156 -14.46 -4.81 3.17
C ASN A 156 -14.74 -6.05 4.03
N LYS A 157 -14.78 -5.85 5.36
CA LYS A 157 -15.14 -6.92 6.29
C LYS A 157 -16.59 -7.26 6.03
N MET A 158 -16.82 -8.35 5.31
CA MET A 158 -18.17 -8.92 5.16
C MET A 158 -18.72 -9.12 6.58
N LYS A 159 -19.74 -8.34 6.97
CA LYS A 159 -20.54 -8.66 8.15
C LYS A 159 -21.11 -10.05 7.88
N HIS A 160 -20.72 -11.04 8.69
CA HIS A 160 -21.48 -12.28 8.76
C HIS A 160 -22.92 -11.89 9.06
N LYS A 161 -23.81 -12.15 8.10
CA LYS A 161 -25.25 -12.04 8.26
C LYS A 161 -25.76 -13.39 8.72
#